data_AF-A0A848NT40-F1
#
_entry.id   AF-A0A848NT40-F1
#
_cell.length_a   1.000
_cell.length_b   1.000
_cell.length_c   1.000
_cell.angle_alpha   90.00
_cell.angle_beta   90.00
_cell.angle_gamma   90.00
#
_symmetry.space_group_name_H-M   'P 1'
#
loop_
_entity.id
_entity.type
_entity.pdbx_description
1 polymer ?
#
loop_
_entity_poly.entity_id
_entity_poly.type
_entity_poly.pdbx_seq_one_letter_code
_entity_poly.pdbx_strand_id
1 'polypeptide(L)'
;LYSVGEWVPAGSPVVSLLPPGNIKVRLFVPGSVIGTLKPGQQAMVRCDGCGDPVPVRIDYISPQAEYTPPVIYSRETRGKLVYMVEARPAPDGATRLHPGQPVEAALQ
;
A
#
# COMPACT_ATOMS: atom_id res chain seq x y z
N LEU A 1 -21.97 -4.05 -5.86
CA LEU A 1 -22.92 -4.01 -4.72
C LEU A 1 -24.31 -4.18 -5.30
N TYR A 2 -25.13 -5.04 -4.70
CA TYR A 2 -26.48 -5.36 -5.16
C TYR A 2 -27.48 -4.26 -4.78
N SER A 3 -28.57 -4.15 -5.52
CA SER A 3 -29.68 -3.23 -5.23
C SER A 3 -30.81 -3.91 -4.46
N VAL A 4 -31.66 -3.12 -3.78
CA VAL A 4 -32.85 -3.65 -3.11
C VAL A 4 -33.76 -4.34 -4.13
N GLY A 5 -34.12 -5.60 -3.87
CA GLY A 5 -34.94 -6.43 -4.76
C GLY A 5 -34.15 -7.26 -5.78
N GLU A 6 -32.83 -7.11 -5.84
CA GLU A 6 -31.97 -7.93 -6.68
C GLU A 6 -31.75 -9.32 -6.06
N TRP A 7 -31.75 -10.36 -6.90
CA TRP A 7 -31.44 -11.72 -6.45
C TRP A 7 -29.92 -11.89 -6.25
N VAL A 8 -29.53 -12.38 -5.07
CA VAL A 8 -28.12 -12.58 -4.69
C VAL A 8 -27.81 -14.07 -4.61
N PRO A 9 -26.86 -14.60 -5.40
CA PRO A 9 -26.43 -15.99 -5.28
C PRO A 9 -25.87 -16.29 -3.88
N ALA A 10 -26.16 -17.48 -3.36
CA ALA A 10 -25.65 -17.91 -2.06
C ALA A 10 -24.11 -17.80 -1.99
N GLY A 11 -23.61 -17.21 -0.91
CA GLY A 11 -22.17 -16.97 -0.70
C GLY A 11 -21.63 -15.67 -1.30
N SER A 12 -22.45 -14.86 -1.97
CA SER A 12 -21.99 -13.58 -2.53
C SER A 12 -22.03 -12.45 -1.47
N PRO A 13 -20.94 -11.68 -1.30
CA PRO A 13 -20.92 -10.57 -0.35
C PRO A 13 -21.79 -9.41 -0.83
N VAL A 14 -22.72 -8.96 0.03
CA VAL A 14 -23.63 -7.83 -0.30
C VAL A 14 -23.08 -6.47 0.13
N VAL A 15 -22.27 -6.43 1.18
CA VAL A 15 -21.68 -5.21 1.76
C VAL A 15 -20.23 -5.48 2.12
N SER A 16 -19.37 -4.47 1.92
CA SER A 16 -18.00 -4.43 2.42
C SER A 16 -17.84 -3.22 3.34
N LEU A 17 -17.29 -3.42 4.53
CA LEU A 17 -17.11 -2.38 5.55
C LEU A 17 -15.62 -2.18 5.83
N LEU A 18 -15.17 -0.93 5.77
CA LEU A 18 -13.83 -0.54 6.20
C LEU A 18 -13.94 0.31 7.48
N PRO A 19 -13.48 -0.18 8.64
CA PRO A 19 -13.47 0.60 9.87
C PRO A 19 -12.57 1.84 9.75
N PRO A 20 -12.97 2.99 10.32
CA PRO A 20 -12.12 4.17 10.40
C PRO A 20 -10.78 3.82 11.07
N GLY A 21 -9.68 4.32 10.52
CA GLY A 21 -8.35 4.13 11.09
C GLY A 21 -7.63 2.83 10.68
N ASN A 22 -8.33 1.83 10.13
CA ASN A 22 -7.69 0.59 9.68
C ASN A 22 -7.17 0.71 8.24
N ILE A 23 -6.38 1.76 7.99
CA ILE A 23 -5.74 2.02 6.70
C ILE A 23 -4.28 1.57 6.80
N LYS A 24 -3.83 0.89 5.75
CA LYS A 24 -2.42 0.56 5.56
C LYS A 24 -1.95 1.09 4.21
N VAL A 25 -0.70 1.49 4.18
CA VAL A 25 -0.01 1.93 2.98
C VAL A 25 0.79 0.74 2.45
N ARG A 26 0.61 0.41 1.17
CA ARG A 26 1.42 -0.59 0.46
C ARG A 26 2.40 0.14 -0.44
N LEU A 27 3.68 -0.04 -0.18
CA LEU A 27 4.79 0.54 -0.92
C LEU A 27 5.50 -0.56 -1.71
N PHE A 28 5.93 -0.26 -2.92
CA PHE A 28 6.73 -1.18 -3.74
C PHE A 28 8.14 -0.62 -3.88
N VAL A 29 9.08 -1.25 -3.19
CA VAL A 29 10.45 -0.75 -3.05
C VAL A 29 11.41 -1.60 -3.89
N PRO A 30 12.38 -1.01 -4.61
CA PRO A 30 13.37 -1.77 -5.36
C PRO A 30 14.19 -2.71 -4.46
N GLY A 31 14.56 -3.88 -5.00
CA GLY A 31 15.40 -4.85 -4.27
C GLY A 31 16.78 -4.32 -3.82
N SER A 32 17.27 -3.22 -4.38
CA SER A 32 18.50 -2.57 -3.92
C SER A 32 18.36 -1.88 -2.55
N VAL A 33 17.15 -1.45 -2.18
CA VAL A 33 16.87 -0.71 -0.94
C VAL A 33 16.30 -1.62 0.13
N ILE A 34 15.76 -2.79 -0.23
CA ILE A 34 15.08 -3.68 0.73
C ILE A 34 15.95 -4.10 1.91
N GLY A 35 17.27 -4.24 1.71
CA GLY A 35 18.21 -4.64 2.76
C GLY A 35 18.43 -3.58 3.84
N THR A 36 18.06 -2.32 3.60
CA THR A 36 18.16 -1.23 4.58
C THR A 36 16.90 -1.10 5.43
N LEU A 37 15.78 -1.69 4.99
CA LEU A 37 14.49 -1.57 5.65
C LEU A 37 14.28 -2.65 6.71
N LYS A 38 13.66 -2.26 7.83
CA LYS A 38 13.33 -3.17 8.93
C LYS A 38 11.89 -2.96 9.42
N PRO A 39 11.17 -4.03 9.80
CA PRO A 39 9.93 -3.87 10.56
C PRO A 39 10.16 -3.02 11.81
N GLY A 40 9.23 -2.11 12.09
CA GLY A 40 9.32 -1.13 13.16
C GLY A 40 9.94 0.22 12.78
N GLN A 41 10.59 0.32 11.61
CA GLN A 41 11.16 1.58 11.13
C GLN A 41 10.07 2.60 10.80
N GLN A 42 10.36 3.87 11.08
CA GLN A 42 9.50 4.99 10.73
C GLN A 42 9.79 5.46 9.30
N ALA A 43 8.73 5.84 8.60
CA ALA A 43 8.81 6.46 7.28
C ALA A 43 7.78 7.60 7.18
N MET A 44 7.95 8.48 6.22
CA MET A 44 7.01 9.56 5.95
C MET A 44 6.30 9.28 4.63
N VAL A 45 4.98 9.37 4.63
CA VAL A 45 4.15 9.21 3.43
C VAL A 45 3.56 10.56 3.04
N ARG A 46 3.67 10.89 1.76
CA ARG A 46 3.07 12.06 1.14
C ARG A 46 2.02 11.59 0.13
N CYS A 47 0.99 12.38 -0.04
CA CYS A 47 -0.05 12.10 -1.02
C CYS A 47 -0.65 13.41 -1.52
N ASP A 48 -1.22 13.37 -2.71
CA ASP A 48 -1.86 14.53 -3.29
C ASP A 48 -3.12 14.89 -2.48
N GLY A 49 -3.06 16.00 -1.75
CA GLY A 49 -4.18 16.54 -0.99
C GLY A 49 -4.30 16.13 0.49
N CYS A 50 -3.38 15.35 1.07
CA CYS A 50 -3.40 15.05 2.53
C CYS A 50 -2.73 16.11 3.41
N GLY A 51 -2.20 17.18 2.81
CA GLY A 51 -1.47 18.24 3.53
C GLY A 51 -0.09 17.78 3.96
N ASP A 52 0.20 17.89 5.26
CA ASP A 52 1.52 17.55 5.80
C ASP A 52 1.82 16.04 5.68
N PRO A 53 3.11 15.67 5.49
CA PRO A 53 3.52 14.27 5.45
C PRO A 53 3.00 13.47 6.65
N VAL A 54 2.47 12.26 6.39
CA VAL A 54 1.91 11.37 7.41
C VAL A 54 3.01 10.43 7.90
N PRO A 55 3.34 10.42 9.21
CA PRO A 55 4.27 9.42 9.74
C PRO A 55 3.61 8.04 9.72
N VAL A 56 4.36 7.05 9.22
CA VAL A 56 3.95 5.65 9.17
C VAL A 56 5.04 4.77 9.75
N ARG A 57 4.63 3.60 10.26
CA ARG A 57 5.56 2.57 10.74
C ARG A 57 5.45 1.33 9.89
N ILE A 58 6.60 0.84 9.41
CA ILE A 58 6.68 -0.42 8.67
C ILE A 58 6.30 -1.56 9.62
N ASP A 59 5.31 -2.36 9.25
CA ASP A 59 4.88 -3.54 10.02
C ASP A 59 5.16 -4.85 9.29
N TYR A 60 5.28 -4.82 7.96
CA TYR A 60 5.57 -6.00 7.16
C TYR A 60 6.44 -5.68 5.95
N ILE A 61 7.35 -6.61 5.64
CA ILE A 61 8.17 -6.62 4.43
C ILE A 61 7.98 -7.98 3.77
N SER A 62 7.54 -7.99 2.52
CA SER A 62 7.34 -9.24 1.76
C SER A 62 8.69 -9.96 1.54
N PRO A 63 8.79 -11.27 1.84
CA PRO A 63 9.97 -12.06 1.52
C PRO A 63 10.04 -12.42 0.02
N GLN A 64 8.96 -12.20 -0.72
CA GLN A 64 8.86 -12.51 -2.14
C GLN A 64 8.93 -11.22 -2.96
N ALA A 65 9.77 -11.25 -4.01
CA ALA A 65 9.80 -10.21 -5.02
C ALA A 65 8.56 -10.30 -5.91
N GLU A 66 7.96 -9.15 -6.18
CA GLU A 66 6.91 -8.97 -7.17
C GLU A 66 7.52 -8.33 -8.44
N TYR A 67 6.89 -8.61 -9.58
CA TYR A 67 7.31 -8.09 -10.87
C TYR A 67 6.40 -6.94 -11.26
N THR A 68 6.96 -5.74 -11.48
CA THR A 68 6.23 -4.65 -12.12
C THR A 68 6.15 -4.95 -13.62
N PRO A 69 4.97 -5.23 -14.20
CA PRO A 69 4.86 -5.51 -15.62
C PRO A 69 5.33 -4.28 -16.41
N PRO A 70 6.34 -4.38 -17.28
CA PRO A 70 6.70 -3.26 -18.13
C PRO A 70 5.67 -3.11 -19.23
N VAL A 71 5.31 -1.87 -19.54
CA VAL A 71 5.02 -1.50 -20.93
C VAL A 71 6.41 -1.31 -21.56
N ILE A 72 6.72 -2.07 -22.63
CA ILE A 72 7.95 -2.03 -23.47
C ILE A 72 9.07 -3.06 -23.16
N TYR A 73 9.56 -3.68 -24.24
CA TYR A 73 10.62 -4.69 -24.34
C TYR A 73 12.04 -4.08 -24.24
N SER A 74 12.83 -4.47 -23.24
CA SER A 74 14.30 -4.34 -23.26
C SER A 74 14.97 -5.34 -22.31
N ARG A 75 16.24 -5.69 -22.59
CA ARG A 75 17.00 -6.86 -22.06
C ARG A 75 17.55 -6.72 -20.63
N GLU A 76 17.24 -5.66 -19.90
CA GLU A 76 17.76 -5.39 -18.55
C GLU A 76 16.75 -5.79 -17.46
N THR A 77 16.52 -7.09 -17.30
CA THR A 77 15.38 -7.60 -16.49
C THR A 77 15.74 -7.93 -15.03
N ARG A 78 16.98 -7.72 -14.58
CA ARG A 78 17.33 -7.82 -13.13
C ARG A 78 16.97 -6.56 -12.32
N GLY A 79 16.71 -5.43 -12.98
CA GLY A 79 16.41 -4.14 -12.33
C GLY A 79 14.93 -3.89 -11.98
N LYS A 80 14.04 -4.88 -12.17
CA LYS A 80 12.57 -4.69 -12.09
C LYS A 80 11.88 -5.49 -10.97
N LEU A 81 12.67 -6.06 -10.05
CA LEU A 81 12.13 -6.73 -8.88
C LEU A 81 11.81 -5.69 -7.81
N VAL A 82 10.55 -5.61 -7.43
CA VAL A 82 10.07 -4.77 -6.32
C VAL A 82 9.63 -5.67 -5.19
N TYR A 83 9.73 -5.18 -3.96
CA TYR A 83 9.26 -5.85 -2.78
C TYR A 83 8.15 -5.02 -2.17
N MET A 84 7.04 -5.67 -1.85
CA MET A 84 5.96 -5.01 -1.15
C MET A 84 6.35 -4.80 0.31
N VAL A 85 6.17 -3.57 0.77
CA VAL A 85 6.32 -3.16 2.16
C VAL A 85 4.96 -2.63 2.63
N GLU A 86 4.45 -3.13 3.75
CA GLU A 86 3.29 -2.54 4.40
C GLU A 86 3.75 -1.61 5.52
N ALA A 87 3.08 -0.47 5.62
CA ALA A 87 3.25 0.49 6.69
C ALA A 87 1.91 0.99 7.18
N ARG A 88 1.82 1.29 8.48
CA ARG A 88 0.60 1.80 9.11
C ARG A 88 0.82 3.19 9.69
N PRO A 89 -0.05 4.17 9.37
CA PRO A 89 -0.12 5.42 10.10
C PRO A 89 -0.71 5.21 11.50
N ALA A 90 -0.53 6.20 12.37
CA ALA A 90 -1.34 6.31 13.57
C ALA A 90 -2.82 6.59 13.22
N PRO A 91 -3.80 6.26 14.09
CA PRO A 91 -5.23 6.36 13.77
C PRO A 91 -5.70 7.75 13.32
N ASP A 92 -5.10 8.80 13.86
CA ASP A 92 -5.31 10.21 13.50
C ASP A 92 -4.74 10.56 12.11
N GLY A 93 -3.57 10.02 11.77
CA GLY A 93 -2.99 10.12 10.44
C GLY A 93 -3.76 9.33 9.38
N ALA A 94 -4.35 8.19 9.78
CA ALA A 94 -5.09 7.31 8.89
C ALA A 94 -6.31 8.00 8.27
N THR A 95 -7.04 8.82 9.02
CA THR A 95 -8.24 9.51 8.49
C THR A 95 -7.92 10.54 7.41
N ARG A 96 -6.66 10.94 7.26
CA ARG A 96 -6.20 11.85 6.19
C ARG A 96 -5.86 11.13 4.88
N LEU A 97 -5.82 9.81 4.89
CA LEU A 97 -5.51 8.99 3.72
C LEU A 97 -6.78 8.31 3.20
N HIS A 98 -6.94 8.28 1.88
CA HIS A 98 -8.04 7.58 1.24
C HIS A 98 -7.59 6.23 0.69
N PRO A 99 -8.35 5.13 0.90
CA PRO A 99 -8.07 3.86 0.26
C PRO A 99 -8.04 3.99 -1.27
N GLY A 100 -6.98 3.50 -1.90
CA GLY A 100 -6.76 3.60 -3.35
C GLY A 100 -6.05 4.88 -3.80
N GLN A 101 -5.75 5.81 -2.88
CA GLN A 101 -4.98 7.00 -3.18
C GLN A 101 -3.51 6.66 -3.48
N PRO A 102 -2.92 7.18 -4.58
CA PRO A 102 -1.49 7.10 -4.81
C PRO A 102 -0.72 7.86 -3.73
N VAL A 103 0.40 7.31 -3.30
CA VAL A 103 1.25 7.93 -2.28
C VAL A 103 2.72 7.76 -2.62
N GLU A 104 3.53 8.68 -2.12
CA GLU A 104 4.99 8.65 -2.18
C GLU A 104 5.54 8.46 -0.77
N ALA A 105 6.56 7.62 -0.63
CA ALA A 105 7.22 7.40 0.66
C ALA A 105 8.65 7.94 0.64
N ALA A 106 8.98 8.72 1.67
CA ALA A 106 10.35 9.07 2.02
C ALA A 106 10.80 8.15 3.15
N LEU A 107 11.74 7.25 2.82
CA LEU A 107 12.40 6.34 3.76
C LEU A 107 13.55 7.10 4.44
N GLN A 108 13.63 7.04 5.77
CA GLN A 108 14.71 7.63 6.57
C GLN A 108 15.84 6.63 6.81
#